data_AF-A0A8T3ZSV6-F1
#
_entry.id   AF-A0A8T3ZSV6-F1
#
_cell.length_a   1.000
_cell.length_b   1.000
_cell.length_c   1.000
_cell.angle_alpha   90.00
_cell.angle_beta   90.00
_cell.angle_gamma   90.00
#
_symmetry.space_group_name_H-M   'P 1'
#
loop_
_entity.id
_entity.type
_entity.pdbx_description
1 polymer ?
#
loop_
_entity_poly.entity_id
_entity_poly.type
_entity_poly.pdbx_seq_one_letter_code
_entity_poly.pdbx_strand_id
1 'polypeptide(L)'
;MVQAEGEMLNKEIEPGIDGAQTPEEASEEDEESEHFPFPTARVVRIIRGNLKNEHQIKRDVKIAANILMGEILADISQSMDSEPYNTLSIEHFNNAARKYRQIALNQKRIRRIQKVLEKQRAELDEIITEIELETNPDTLVTPGNAANAPAATPG
;
A
#
# COMPACT_ATOMS: atom_id res chain seq x y z
N MET A 1 -12.68 -8.52 29.25
CA MET A 1 -12.23 -7.43 28.37
C MET A 1 -10.79 -7.72 28.01
N VAL A 2 -10.50 -7.81 26.71
CA VAL A 2 -9.18 -7.94 26.06
C VAL A 2 -8.43 -9.27 26.19
N GLN A 3 -8.87 -10.31 25.46
CA GLN A 3 -7.99 -11.35 24.90
C GLN A 3 -8.63 -11.93 23.62
N ALA A 4 -8.40 -11.28 22.49
CA ALA A 4 -8.61 -11.82 21.14
C ALA A 4 -7.86 -10.90 20.17
N GLU A 5 -7.32 -11.45 19.09
CA GLU A 5 -6.46 -10.81 18.07
C GLU A 5 -4.95 -11.01 18.28
N GLY A 6 -4.49 -12.25 18.04
CA GLY A 6 -3.06 -12.58 17.95
C GLY A 6 -2.76 -13.80 17.10
N GLU A 7 -3.72 -14.71 16.93
CA GLU A 7 -3.65 -15.81 15.98
C GLU A 7 -4.51 -15.46 14.77
N MET A 8 -3.92 -15.55 13.58
CA MET A 8 -4.55 -15.77 12.26
C MET A 8 -3.74 -15.05 11.17
N LEU A 9 -2.55 -15.56 10.85
CA LEU A 9 -2.03 -15.53 9.47
C LEU A 9 -0.87 -16.50 9.20
N ASN A 10 -0.88 -17.70 9.80
CA ASN A 10 -0.14 -18.84 9.24
C ASN A 10 -1.15 -19.67 8.45
N LYS A 11 -1.54 -19.17 7.28
CA LYS A 11 -2.18 -20.05 6.29
C LYS A 11 -1.05 -20.84 5.66
N GLU A 12 -0.98 -22.09 6.06
CA GLU A 12 -0.15 -23.13 5.48
C GLU A 12 -0.20 -23.02 3.95
N ILE A 13 0.97 -22.84 3.34
CA ILE A 13 1.14 -22.99 1.90
C ILE A 13 1.06 -24.50 1.66
N GLU A 14 -0.14 -25.03 1.48
CA GLU A 14 -0.30 -26.40 1.00
C GLU A 14 0.30 -26.54 -0.40
N PRO A 15 1.12 -27.58 -0.67
CA PRO A 15 1.61 -27.86 -2.00
C PRO A 15 0.50 -28.57 -2.79
N GLY A 16 -0.42 -27.81 -3.36
CA GLY A 16 -1.36 -28.29 -4.37
C GLY A 16 -0.61 -28.53 -5.69
N ILE A 17 -0.13 -29.76 -5.88
CA ILE A 17 0.44 -30.31 -7.11
C ILE A 17 -0.70 -30.98 -7.87
N ASP A 18 -1.15 -30.40 -8.99
CA ASP A 18 -1.46 -31.11 -10.24
C ASP A 18 -2.09 -30.18 -11.29
N GLY A 19 -1.69 -30.36 -12.55
CA GLY A 19 -2.50 -29.98 -13.71
C GLY A 19 -1.81 -29.13 -14.79
N ALA A 20 -1.56 -29.78 -15.93
CA ALA A 20 -1.28 -29.24 -17.27
C ALA A 20 0.14 -28.70 -17.55
N GLN A 21 1.00 -29.62 -18.02
CA GLN A 21 2.11 -29.29 -18.90
C GLN A 21 1.55 -28.72 -20.22
N THR A 22 1.84 -27.45 -20.52
CA THR A 22 1.96 -26.97 -21.90
C THR A 22 3.42 -27.16 -22.33
N PRO A 23 3.69 -28.01 -23.32
CA PRO A 23 5.05 -28.30 -23.80
C PRO A 23 5.43 -27.26 -24.86
N GLU A 24 5.74 -26.04 -24.46
CA GLU A 24 6.34 -25.04 -25.35
C GLU A 24 7.18 -24.06 -24.50
N GLU A 25 8.39 -23.76 -24.96
CA GLU A 25 9.51 -23.05 -24.28
C GLU A 25 10.52 -23.92 -23.48
N ALA A 26 10.75 -25.17 -23.89
CA ALA A 26 11.96 -25.93 -23.51
C ALA A 26 13.12 -25.80 -24.52
N SER A 27 13.13 -24.72 -25.30
CA SER A 27 14.28 -24.37 -26.14
C SER A 27 14.36 -22.85 -26.26
N GLU A 28 15.34 -22.26 -25.60
CA GLU A 28 16.03 -21.05 -26.06
C GLU A 28 17.34 -20.99 -25.27
N GLU A 29 18.32 -21.63 -25.89
CA GLU A 29 19.75 -21.58 -25.67
C GLU A 29 20.19 -20.22 -25.12
N ASP A 30 20.70 -20.21 -23.87
CA ASP A 30 21.69 -19.28 -23.31
C ASP A 30 21.77 -19.45 -21.76
N GLU A 31 21.69 -20.69 -21.24
CA GLU A 31 21.85 -20.96 -19.81
C GLU A 31 23.34 -21.08 -19.39
N GLU A 32 24.30 -20.89 -20.31
CA GLU A 32 25.70 -21.27 -20.07
C GLU A 32 26.63 -20.17 -19.51
N SER A 33 26.13 -18.96 -19.19
CA SER A 33 27.03 -17.90 -18.65
C SER A 33 26.50 -17.06 -17.49
N GLU A 34 25.21 -17.17 -17.13
CA GLU A 34 24.64 -16.36 -16.05
C GLU A 34 24.46 -17.21 -14.78
N HIS A 35 25.37 -17.03 -13.82
CA HIS A 35 25.24 -17.66 -12.49
C HIS A 35 24.14 -16.97 -11.69
N PHE A 36 22.89 -17.39 -11.93
CA PHE A 36 21.75 -16.88 -11.20
C PHE A 36 21.70 -17.40 -9.76
N PRO A 37 21.23 -16.59 -8.79
CA PRO A 37 21.13 -17.01 -7.39
C PRO A 37 20.10 -18.13 -7.18
N PHE A 38 19.13 -18.28 -8.08
CA PHE A 38 18.11 -19.34 -8.02
C PHE A 38 17.93 -20.06 -9.37
N PRO A 39 17.47 -21.32 -9.38
CA PRO A 39 17.10 -22.03 -10.60
C PRO A 39 15.96 -21.32 -11.35
N THR A 40 16.23 -20.84 -12.57
CA THR A 40 15.29 -20.04 -13.39
C THR A 40 13.95 -20.76 -13.60
N ALA A 41 13.95 -22.07 -13.83
CA ALA A 41 12.73 -22.85 -13.98
C ALA A 41 11.80 -22.78 -12.74
N ARG A 42 12.37 -22.76 -11.53
CA ARG A 42 11.58 -22.64 -10.30
C ARG A 42 10.95 -21.24 -10.17
N VAL A 43 11.71 -20.21 -10.51
CA VAL A 43 11.25 -18.81 -10.54
C VAL A 43 10.07 -18.66 -11.49
N VAL A 44 10.21 -19.14 -12.74
CA VAL A 44 9.17 -19.07 -13.77
C VAL A 44 7.90 -19.81 -13.32
N ARG A 45 8.03 -20.98 -12.69
CA ARG A 45 6.88 -21.73 -12.17
C ARG A 45 6.12 -20.96 -11.09
N ILE A 46 6.83 -20.29 -10.18
CA ILE A 46 6.21 -19.45 -9.14
C ILE A 46 5.48 -18.27 -9.79
N ILE A 47 6.09 -17.61 -10.78
CA ILE A 47 5.46 -16.50 -11.51
C ILE A 47 4.17 -16.98 -12.17
N ARG A 48 4.23 -18.03 -12.99
CA ARG A 48 3.06 -18.58 -13.71
C ARG A 48 1.94 -18.98 -12.74
N GLY A 49 2.26 -19.59 -11.60
CA GLY A 49 1.27 -19.97 -10.58
C GLY A 49 0.56 -18.81 -9.88
N ASN A 50 1.08 -17.58 -9.98
CA ASN A 50 0.48 -16.37 -9.40
C ASN A 50 -0.17 -15.45 -10.45
N LEU A 51 -0.06 -15.77 -11.74
CA LEU A 51 -0.73 -15.03 -12.81
C LEU A 51 -2.15 -15.59 -13.00
N LYS A 52 -3.14 -14.69 -13.15
CA LYS A 52 -4.55 -15.09 -13.38
C LYS A 52 -4.81 -15.60 -14.79
N ASN A 53 -4.06 -15.09 -15.77
CA ASN A 53 -4.15 -15.51 -17.16
C ASN A 53 -2.78 -16.03 -17.61
N GLU A 54 -2.80 -16.89 -18.63
CA GLU A 54 -1.58 -17.34 -19.29
C GLU A 54 -0.94 -16.17 -20.05
N HIS A 55 0.30 -15.85 -19.69
CA HIS A 55 1.09 -14.81 -20.35
C HIS A 55 2.46 -15.37 -20.69
N GLN A 56 2.98 -14.97 -21.84
CA GLN A 56 4.37 -15.21 -22.19
C GLN A 56 5.29 -14.32 -21.34
N ILE A 57 6.30 -14.92 -20.70
CA ILE A 57 7.24 -14.21 -19.84
C ILE A 57 8.53 -14.00 -20.62
N LYS A 58 8.87 -12.74 -20.94
CA LYS A 58 10.12 -12.39 -21.62
C LYS A 58 11.35 -12.72 -20.76
N ARG A 59 12.49 -13.00 -21.41
CA ARG A 59 13.77 -13.30 -20.75
C ARG A 59 14.15 -12.25 -19.71
N ASP A 60 14.08 -10.97 -20.04
CA ASP A 60 14.43 -9.87 -19.13
C ASP A 60 13.65 -9.91 -17.80
N VAL A 61 12.37 -10.31 -17.86
CA VAL A 61 11.51 -10.45 -16.67
C VAL A 61 11.96 -11.64 -15.82
N LYS A 62 12.36 -12.76 -16.46
CA LYS A 62 12.90 -13.94 -15.77
C LYS A 62 14.19 -13.58 -15.04
N ILE A 63 15.09 -12.85 -15.69
CA ILE A 63 16.37 -12.35 -15.16
C ILE A 63 16.12 -11.40 -13.98
N ALA A 64 15.33 -10.34 -14.20
CA ALA A 64 15.06 -9.34 -13.19
C ALA A 64 14.37 -9.94 -11.94
N ALA A 65 13.44 -10.87 -12.14
CA ALA A 65 12.80 -11.57 -11.02
C ALA A 65 13.80 -12.40 -10.20
N ASN A 66 14.75 -13.07 -10.86
CA ASN A 66 15.77 -13.88 -10.20
C ASN A 66 16.70 -13.00 -9.36
N ILE A 67 17.20 -11.90 -9.93
CA ILE A 67 18.06 -10.93 -9.25
C ILE A 67 17.34 -10.32 -8.05
N LEU A 68 16.09 -9.87 -8.22
CA LEU A 68 15.30 -9.26 -7.16
C LEU A 68 15.12 -10.21 -5.96
N MET A 69 14.88 -11.49 -6.21
CA MET A 69 14.78 -12.47 -5.12
C MET A 69 16.10 -12.62 -4.37
N GLY A 70 17.23 -12.55 -5.08
CA GLY A 70 18.56 -12.56 -4.48
C GLY A 70 18.78 -11.34 -3.59
N GLU A 71 18.43 -10.15 -4.08
CA GLU A 71 18.51 -8.90 -3.33
C GLU A 71 17.64 -8.91 -2.07
N ILE A 72 16.40 -9.40 -2.16
CA ILE A 72 15.50 -9.54 -1.01
C ILE A 72 16.11 -10.48 0.03
N LEU A 73 16.65 -11.62 -0.39
CA LEU A 73 17.26 -12.56 0.55
C LEU A 73 18.56 -12.01 1.17
N ALA A 74 19.35 -11.26 0.40
CA ALA A 74 20.54 -10.57 0.90
C ALA A 74 20.16 -9.53 1.96
N ASP A 75 19.13 -8.73 1.72
CA ASP A 75 18.66 -7.72 2.67
C ASP A 75 18.06 -8.35 3.95
N ILE A 76 17.31 -9.45 3.83
CA ILE A 76 16.87 -10.24 4.99
C ILE A 76 18.08 -10.77 5.77
N SER A 77 19.10 -11.28 5.08
CA SER A 77 20.31 -11.82 5.71
C SER A 77 21.10 -10.74 6.46
N GLN A 78 21.28 -9.56 5.86
CA GLN A 78 21.90 -8.42 6.53
C GLN A 78 21.10 -7.96 7.75
N SER A 79 19.76 -8.00 7.66
CA SER A 79 18.90 -7.67 8.80
C SER A 79 19.06 -8.67 9.95
N MET A 80 19.23 -9.96 9.65
CA MET A 80 19.49 -10.99 10.68
C MET A 80 20.90 -10.88 11.28
N ASP A 81 21.90 -10.54 10.47
CA ASP A 81 23.30 -10.36 10.93
C ASP A 81 23.47 -9.19 11.90
N SER A 82 22.54 -8.22 11.87
CA SER A 82 22.54 -7.10 12.82
C SER A 82 22.21 -7.51 14.26
N GLU A 83 21.73 -8.73 14.50
CA GLU A 83 21.40 -9.22 15.82
C GLU A 83 22.65 -9.77 16.56
N PRO A 84 22.80 -9.54 17.88
CA PRO A 84 24.01 -9.90 18.64
C PRO A 84 24.14 -11.42 18.92
N TYR A 85 23.34 -12.26 18.26
CA TYR A 85 23.28 -13.69 18.50
C TYR A 85 24.07 -14.47 17.43
N ASN A 86 24.90 -15.41 17.87
CA ASN A 86 25.69 -16.26 16.97
C ASN A 86 24.82 -17.27 16.20
N THR A 87 23.67 -17.66 16.76
CA THR A 87 22.74 -18.61 16.14
C THR A 87 21.48 -17.89 15.70
N LEU A 88 21.15 -18.05 14.42
CA LEU A 88 19.92 -17.49 13.85
C LEU A 88 18.77 -18.51 13.96
N SER A 89 17.63 -18.05 14.49
CA SER A 89 16.41 -18.84 14.64
C SER A 89 15.36 -18.44 13.60
N ILE A 90 14.28 -19.24 13.51
CA ILE A 90 13.12 -18.90 12.69
C ILE A 90 12.47 -17.57 13.10
N GLU A 91 12.61 -17.17 14.37
CA GLU A 91 12.10 -15.90 14.88
C GLU A 91 12.86 -14.72 14.27
N HIS A 92 14.19 -14.80 14.18
CA HIS A 92 15.04 -13.78 13.58
C HIS A 92 14.72 -13.61 12.09
N PHE A 93 14.59 -14.73 11.36
CA PHE A 93 14.15 -14.71 9.96
C PHE A 93 12.76 -14.08 9.83
N ASN A 94 11.84 -14.44 10.72
CA ASN A 94 10.48 -13.92 10.64
C ASN A 94 10.39 -12.41 10.92
N ASN A 95 11.22 -11.92 11.83
CA ASN A 95 11.35 -10.50 12.13
C ASN A 95 11.95 -9.74 10.93
N ALA A 96 13.06 -10.24 10.36
CA ALA A 96 13.70 -9.64 9.19
C ALA A 96 12.79 -9.65 7.94
N ALA A 97 12.10 -10.76 7.67
CA ALA A 97 11.19 -10.90 6.54
C ALA A 97 9.84 -10.16 6.72
N ARG A 98 9.56 -9.64 7.92
CA ARG A 98 8.30 -8.94 8.24
C ARG A 98 8.06 -7.75 7.32
N LYS A 99 9.12 -7.00 6.96
CA LYS A 99 9.00 -5.83 6.07
C LYS A 99 8.39 -6.19 4.72
N TYR A 100 8.76 -7.34 4.15
CA TYR A 100 8.26 -7.80 2.84
C TYR A 100 6.87 -8.41 2.90
N ARG A 101 6.55 -9.16 3.96
CA ARG A 101 5.22 -9.76 4.12
C ARG A 101 4.13 -8.72 4.36
N GLN A 102 4.50 -7.60 5.00
CA GLN A 102 3.54 -6.59 5.45
C GLN A 102 3.33 -5.46 4.44
N ILE A 103 4.05 -5.40 3.31
CA ILE A 103 4.00 -4.29 2.34
C ILE A 103 2.55 -4.00 1.90
N ALA A 104 1.84 -5.02 1.42
CA ALA A 104 0.47 -4.85 0.92
C ALA A 104 -0.51 -4.35 2.01
N LEU A 105 -0.38 -4.86 3.23
CA LEU A 105 -1.22 -4.46 4.36
C LEU A 105 -0.89 -3.04 4.85
N ASN A 106 0.39 -2.67 4.89
CA ASN A 106 0.84 -1.32 5.19
C ASN A 106 0.35 -0.31 4.15
N GLN A 107 0.42 -0.65 2.85
CA GLN A 107 -0.10 0.20 1.78
C GLN A 107 -1.60 0.47 1.96
N LYS A 108 -2.39 -0.56 2.29
CA LYS A 108 -3.82 -0.43 2.57
C LYS A 108 -4.08 0.44 3.80
N ARG A 109 -3.28 0.29 4.86
CA ARG A 109 -3.38 1.10 6.08
C ARG A 109 -3.07 2.57 5.80
N ILE A 110 -1.99 2.86 5.06
CA ILE A 110 -1.62 4.23 4.65
C ILE A 110 -2.77 4.87 3.86
N ARG A 111 -3.33 4.17 2.86
CA ARG A 111 -4.48 4.69 2.09
C ARG A 111 -5.70 4.99 2.97
N ARG A 112 -5.97 4.15 3.98
CA ARG A 112 -7.07 4.40 4.92
C ARG A 112 -6.80 5.65 5.75
N ILE A 113 -5.58 5.80 6.29
CA ILE A 113 -5.19 6.97 7.08
C ILE A 113 -5.31 8.25 6.23
N GLN A 114 -4.83 8.22 4.98
CA GLN A 114 -4.96 9.34 4.05
C GLN A 114 -6.42 9.78 3.87
N LYS A 115 -7.34 8.83 3.65
CA LYS A 115 -8.78 9.15 3.54
C LYS A 115 -9.36 9.78 4.80
N VAL A 116 -8.93 9.33 5.98
CA VAL A 116 -9.39 9.91 7.25
C VAL A 116 -8.87 11.34 7.39
N LEU A 117 -7.60 11.58 7.07
CA LEU A 117 -7.00 12.91 7.11
C LEU A 117 -7.66 13.88 6.11
N GLU A 118 -7.97 13.42 4.90
CA GLU A 118 -8.71 14.20 3.91
C GLU A 118 -10.11 14.57 4.41
N LYS A 119 -10.81 13.64 5.07
CA LYS A 119 -12.11 13.91 5.68
C LYS A 119 -12.01 14.97 6.79
N GLN A 120 -11.04 14.80 7.70
CA GLN A 120 -10.81 15.75 8.79
C GLN A 120 -10.46 17.14 8.27
N ARG A 121 -9.68 17.22 7.18
CA ARG A 121 -9.38 18.49 6.53
C ARG A 121 -10.64 19.16 5.98
N ALA A 122 -11.51 18.42 5.30
CA ALA A 122 -12.76 18.96 4.78
C ALA A 122 -13.69 19.45 5.90
N GLU A 123 -13.77 18.72 7.02
CA GLU A 123 -14.52 19.14 8.22
C GLU A 123 -13.96 20.46 8.80
N LEU A 124 -12.63 20.62 8.85
CA LEU A 124 -12.01 21.87 9.29
C LEU A 124 -12.26 23.02 8.33
N ASP A 125 -12.20 22.77 7.02
CA ASP A 125 -12.49 23.78 5.99
C ASP A 125 -13.96 24.26 6.10
N GLU A 126 -14.90 23.35 6.37
CA GLU A 126 -16.32 23.68 6.62
C GLU A 126 -16.48 24.59 7.85
N ILE A 127 -15.84 24.24 8.97
CA ILE A 127 -15.87 25.05 10.20
C ILE A 127 -15.29 26.45 9.95
N ILE A 128 -14.20 26.56 9.19
CA ILE A 128 -13.61 27.87 8.84
C ILE A 128 -14.61 28.70 8.04
N THR A 129 -15.27 28.12 7.04
CA THR A 129 -16.26 28.85 6.22
C THR A 129 -17.46 29.31 7.04
N GLU A 130 -17.91 28.51 8.01
CA GLU A 130 -19.00 28.88 8.92
C GLU A 130 -18.62 30.09 9.79
N ILE A 131 -17.41 30.09 10.36
CA ILE A 131 -16.90 31.21 11.15
C ILE A 131 -16.76 32.49 10.30
N GLU A 132 -16.27 32.38 9.07
CA GLU A 132 -16.13 33.52 8.15
C GLU A 132 -17.49 34.12 7.72
N LEU A 133 -18.54 33.28 7.64
CA LEU A 133 -19.92 33.72 7.39
C LEU A 133 -20.51 34.46 8.58
N GLU A 134 -20.31 33.95 9.81
CA GLU A 134 -20.82 34.58 11.04
C GLU A 134 -20.12 35.89 11.38
N THR A 135 -18.87 36.06 10.96
CA THR A 135 -18.05 37.24 11.29
C THR A 135 -18.19 38.42 10.30
N ASN A 136 -19.06 38.32 9.27
CA ASN A 136 -19.37 39.42 8.35
C ASN A 136 -20.60 40.24 8.80
N PRO A 137 -20.43 41.46 9.37
CA PRO A 137 -21.53 42.26 9.93
C PRO A 137 -22.39 43.01 8.87
N ASP A 138 -22.14 42.87 7.57
CA ASP A 138 -22.70 43.75 6.53
C ASP A 138 -24.15 43.44 6.09
N THR A 139 -24.88 42.54 6.77
CA THR A 139 -26.28 42.23 6.42
C THR A 139 -27.34 42.88 7.32
N LEU A 140 -26.97 43.76 8.27
CA LEU A 140 -27.94 44.48 9.11
C LEU A 140 -28.56 45.75 8.50
N VAL A 141 -28.55 45.92 7.18
CA VAL A 141 -29.32 47.01 6.54
C VAL A 141 -30.78 46.59 6.37
N THR A 142 -31.59 46.90 7.37
CA THR A 142 -33.05 46.71 7.34
C THR A 142 -33.70 47.72 6.37
N PRO A 143 -34.61 47.32 5.46
CA PRO A 143 -35.33 48.27 4.64
C PRO A 143 -36.52 48.86 5.40
N GLY A 144 -36.52 50.18 5.56
CA GLY A 144 -37.72 50.98 5.79
C GLY A 144 -38.00 51.44 7.22
N ASN A 145 -37.88 52.74 7.46
CA ASN A 145 -38.98 53.45 8.11
C ASN A 145 -39.11 54.88 7.55
N ALA A 146 -40.16 55.06 6.76
CA ALA A 146 -40.63 56.34 6.27
C ALA A 146 -41.40 57.04 7.40
N ALA A 147 -40.78 57.99 8.10
CA ALA A 147 -41.50 58.94 8.94
C ALA A 147 -40.60 60.10 9.38
N ASN A 148 -40.46 61.14 8.54
CA ASN A 148 -40.53 62.51 9.06
C ASN A 148 -40.73 63.53 7.93
N ALA A 149 -41.97 64.01 7.79
CA ALA A 149 -42.26 65.24 7.07
C ALA A 149 -42.36 66.37 8.10
N PRO A 150 -41.57 67.45 8.00
CA PRO A 150 -41.92 68.69 8.69
C PRO A 150 -42.73 69.57 7.74
N ALA A 151 -43.92 69.91 8.21
CA ALA A 151 -44.78 70.94 7.64
C ALA A 151 -44.06 72.29 7.61
N ALA A 152 -43.99 72.91 6.43
CA ALA A 152 -43.63 74.32 6.28
C ALA A 152 -44.93 75.14 6.20
N THR A 153 -45.14 75.97 7.22
CA THR A 153 -46.25 76.93 7.37
C THR A 153 -46.06 78.13 6.41
N PRO A 154 -47.14 78.71 5.85
CA PRO A 154 -47.04 79.86 4.95
C PRO A 154 -47.06 81.18 5.72
N GLY A 155 -46.31 82.17 5.24
CA GLY A 155 -46.31 83.56 5.72
C GLY A 155 -45.53 84.45 4.79
#